data_AF-I0UXD3-F1
#
_entry.id   AF-I0UXD3-F1
#
_cell.length_a   1.000
_cell.length_b   1.000
_cell.length_c   1.000
_cell.angle_alpha   90.00
_cell.angle_beta   90.00
_cell.angle_gamma   90.00
#
_symmetry.space_group_name_H-M   'P 1'
#
loop_
_entity.id
_entity.type
_entity.pdbx_description
1 polymer ?
#
loop_
_entity_poly.entity_id
_entity_poly.type
_entity_poly.pdbx_seq_one_letter_code
_entity_poly.pdbx_strand_id
1 'polypeptide(L)'
;MPSAPEVMAFPPDEWHYALALAACLAVTLPLEFAGARVYRRPRRLVRALAPALLFLAWDVVAIGAGVWEISPVYTLGVRLAPGLPVEEALFFVTIPLCALLTFETVRRIRVGKVGERR
;
A
#
# COMPACT_ATOMS: atom_id res chain seq x y z
N MET A 1 -3.51 -26.26 31.91
CA MET A 1 -3.55 -24.93 31.28
C MET A 1 -4.30 -25.06 29.97
N PRO A 2 -5.38 -24.31 29.72
CA PRO A 2 -6.04 -24.34 28.43
C PRO A 2 -5.07 -23.76 27.39
N SER A 3 -4.75 -24.53 26.36
CA SER A 3 -4.16 -24.04 25.11
C SER A 3 -5.06 -22.93 24.61
N ALA A 4 -4.53 -21.71 24.53
CA ALA A 4 -5.21 -20.58 23.89
C ALA A 4 -5.79 -21.07 22.55
N PRO A 5 -6.98 -20.59 22.16
CA PRO A 5 -7.56 -21.05 20.92
C PRO A 5 -6.55 -20.71 19.82
N GLU A 6 -6.47 -21.58 18.82
CA GLU A 6 -5.72 -21.46 17.57
C GLU A 6 -6.27 -20.27 16.75
N VAL A 7 -6.40 -19.10 17.39
CA VAL A 7 -6.92 -17.87 16.82
C VAL A 7 -5.77 -17.28 16.04
N MET A 8 -5.73 -17.67 14.76
CA MET A 8 -4.81 -17.17 13.75
C MET A 8 -3.35 -17.45 14.11
N ALA A 9 -2.86 -18.65 13.80
CA ALA A 9 -1.43 -18.86 13.61
C ALA A 9 -0.96 -17.82 12.59
N PHE A 10 -0.36 -16.73 13.05
CA PHE A 10 0.17 -15.70 12.18
C PHE A 10 1.28 -16.33 11.34
N PRO A 11 1.37 -15.99 10.04
CA PRO A 11 2.46 -16.44 9.20
C PRO A 11 3.82 -16.06 9.81
N PRO A 12 4.93 -16.70 9.37
CA PRO A 12 6.26 -16.36 9.85
C PRO A 12 6.54 -14.85 9.76
N ASP A 13 7.33 -14.30 10.68
CA ASP A 13 7.51 -12.85 10.86
C ASP A 13 7.89 -12.11 9.57
N GLU A 14 8.67 -12.76 8.70
CA GLU A 14 9.11 -12.28 7.39
C GLU A 14 7.95 -11.92 6.43
N TRP A 15 6.76 -12.47 6.66
CA TRP A 15 5.55 -12.19 5.87
C TRP A 15 4.76 -11.00 6.37
N HIS A 16 5.02 -10.49 7.58
CA HIS A 16 4.18 -9.46 8.20
C HIS A 16 4.05 -8.21 7.34
N TYR A 17 5.15 -7.72 6.75
CA TYR A 17 5.09 -6.53 5.91
C TYR A 17 4.32 -6.80 4.60
N ALA A 18 4.62 -7.91 3.92
CA ALA A 18 3.91 -8.29 2.70
C ALA A 18 2.40 -8.50 2.94
N LEU A 19 2.02 -9.13 4.05
CA LEU A 19 0.63 -9.34 4.44
C LEU A 19 -0.08 -8.04 4.79
N ALA A 20 0.60 -7.09 5.45
CA ALA A 20 0.03 -5.78 5.71
C ALA A 20 -0.31 -5.05 4.40
N LEU A 21 0.59 -5.07 3.43
CA LEU A 21 0.35 -4.48 2.09
C LEU A 21 -0.80 -5.19 1.36
N ALA A 22 -0.81 -6.52 1.38
CA ALA A 22 -1.87 -7.32 0.79
C ALA A 22 -3.23 -7.06 1.45
N ALA A 23 -3.27 -6.93 2.78
CA ALA A 23 -4.47 -6.60 3.53
C ALA A 23 -4.99 -5.21 3.17
N CYS A 24 -4.11 -4.20 3.05
CA CYS A 24 -4.50 -2.85 2.59
C CYS A 24 -5.16 -2.91 1.21
N LEU A 25 -4.58 -3.66 0.27
CA LEU A 25 -5.15 -3.85 -1.06
C LEU A 25 -6.48 -4.60 -0.99
N ALA A 26 -6.56 -5.71 -0.24
CA ALA A 26 -7.77 -6.51 -0.12
C ALA A 26 -8.94 -5.71 0.46
N VAL A 27 -8.68 -4.85 1.45
CA VAL A 27 -9.69 -3.98 2.07
C VAL A 27 -10.16 -2.88 1.11
N THR A 28 -9.26 -2.31 0.31
CA THR A 28 -9.61 -1.20 -0.60
C THR A 28 -10.08 -1.65 -1.98
N LEU A 29 -9.78 -2.88 -2.39
CA LEU A 29 -10.16 -3.44 -3.70
C LEU A 29 -11.68 -3.41 -3.96
N PRO A 30 -12.57 -3.74 -3.00
CA PRO A 30 -14.02 -3.57 -3.15
C PRO A 30 -14.45 -2.16 -3.59
N LEU A 31 -13.69 -1.13 -3.23
CA LEU A 31 -13.99 0.27 -3.59
C LEU A 31 -13.87 0.52 -5.09
N GLU A 32 -13.03 -0.25 -5.80
CA GLU A 32 -12.96 -0.19 -7.26
C GLU A 32 -14.30 -0.60 -7.89
N PHE A 33 -14.92 -1.65 -7.36
CA PHE A 33 -16.24 -2.14 -7.81
C PHE A 33 -17.38 -1.23 -7.37
N ALA A 34 -17.28 -0.58 -6.21
CA ALA A 34 -18.18 0.50 -5.78
C ALA A 34 -18.09 1.75 -6.68
N GLY A 35 -17.12 1.75 -7.60
CA GLY A 35 -17.11 2.61 -8.75
C GLY A 35 -15.82 3.39 -8.90
N ALA A 36 -14.88 3.41 -7.96
CA ALA A 36 -13.71 4.29 -7.99
C ALA A 36 -13.04 4.36 -9.39
N ARG A 37 -12.94 3.24 -10.12
CA ARG A 37 -12.43 3.17 -11.50
C ARG A 37 -11.01 3.76 -11.62
N VAL A 38 -10.21 3.58 -10.56
CA VAL A 38 -8.81 4.04 -10.50
C VAL A 38 -7.95 3.20 -11.44
N TYR A 39 -8.10 1.87 -11.42
CA TYR A 39 -7.34 0.96 -12.29
C TYR A 39 -7.69 1.15 -13.77
N ARG A 40 -8.89 1.68 -14.08
CA ARG A 40 -9.32 1.97 -15.45
C ARG A 40 -8.72 3.26 -16.03
N ARG A 41 -7.91 4.00 -15.28
CA ARG A 41 -7.35 5.30 -15.70
C ARG A 41 -5.83 5.34 -15.52
N PRO A 42 -5.06 4.53 -16.28
CA PRO A 42 -3.62 4.36 -16.06
C PRO A 42 -2.82 5.66 -16.16
N ARG A 43 -3.17 6.56 -17.11
CA ARG A 43 -2.50 7.86 -17.23
C ARG A 43 -2.64 8.75 -15.99
N ARG A 44 -3.78 8.69 -15.30
CA ARG A 44 -3.99 9.46 -14.06
C ARG A 44 -3.30 8.79 -12.88
N LEU A 45 -3.33 7.47 -12.83
CA LEU A 45 -2.63 6.69 -11.82
C LEU A 45 -1.12 6.96 -11.87
N VAL A 46 -0.49 6.88 -13.05
CA VAL A 46 0.95 7.18 -13.21
C VAL A 46 1.27 8.60 -12.75
N ARG A 47 0.44 9.60 -13.11
CA ARG A 47 0.64 10.98 -12.63
C ARG A 47 0.49 11.11 -11.12
N ALA A 48 -0.45 10.38 -10.51
CA ALA A 48 -0.66 10.37 -9.07
C ALA A 48 0.47 9.65 -8.31
N LEU A 49 1.09 8.64 -8.93
CA LEU A 49 2.23 7.91 -8.36
C LEU A 49 3.58 8.59 -8.61
N ALA A 50 3.66 9.58 -9.52
CA ALA A 50 4.91 10.25 -9.84
C ALA A 50 5.64 10.83 -8.60
N PRO A 51 4.98 11.46 -7.62
CA PRO A 51 5.64 11.91 -6.40
C PRO A 51 6.19 10.74 -5.57
N ALA A 52 5.54 9.59 -5.57
CA ALA A 52 5.98 8.43 -4.81
C ALA A 52 7.33 7.90 -5.31
N LEU A 53 7.62 8.03 -6.62
CA LEU A 53 8.91 7.67 -7.20
C LEU A 53 10.06 8.55 -6.67
N LEU A 54 9.79 9.84 -6.40
CA LEU A 54 10.79 10.74 -5.81
C LEU A 54 11.12 10.31 -4.38
N PHE A 55 10.11 9.97 -3.59
CA PHE A 55 10.33 9.50 -2.22
C PHE A 55 10.98 8.12 -2.18
N LEU A 56 10.63 7.22 -3.10
CA LEU A 56 11.31 5.94 -3.27
C LEU A 56 12.80 6.12 -3.57
N ALA A 57 13.14 7.04 -4.48
CA ALA A 57 14.55 7.35 -4.78
C ALA A 57 15.27 7.93 -3.55
N TRP A 58 14.61 8.78 -2.78
CA TRP A 58 15.15 9.29 -1.52
C TRP A 58 15.37 8.17 -0.49
N ASP A 59 14.42 7.24 -0.37
CA ASP A 59 14.50 6.12 0.56
C ASP A 59 15.68 5.18 0.23
N VAL A 60 15.88 4.90 -1.06
CA VAL A 60 17.06 4.18 -1.56
C VAL A 60 18.37 4.86 -1.16
N VAL A 61 18.43 6.19 -1.27
CA VAL A 61 19.63 6.96 -0.87
C VAL A 61 19.83 6.91 0.64
N ALA A 62 18.77 7.06 1.44
CA ALA A 62 18.85 7.02 2.90
C ALA A 62 19.32 5.66 3.42
N ILE A 63 18.76 4.57 2.89
CA ILE A 63 19.18 3.19 3.23
C ILE A 63 20.61 2.93 2.76
N GLY A 64 20.95 3.31 1.53
CA GLY A 64 22.31 3.15 1.00
C GLY A 64 23.36 3.96 1.77
N ALA A 65 22.98 5.08 2.37
CA ALA A 65 23.83 5.91 3.21
C ALA A 65 23.84 5.47 4.69
N GLY A 66 23.07 4.45 5.07
CA GLY A 66 22.97 3.99 6.46
C GLY A 66 22.29 4.99 7.40
N VAL A 67 21.48 5.92 6.86
CA VAL A 67 20.70 6.87 7.67
C VAL A 67 19.65 6.13 8.49
N TRP A 68 19.06 5.09 7.90
CA TRP A 68 18.19 4.13 8.58
C TRP A 68 18.22 2.78 7.88
N GLU A 69 17.70 1.76 8.57
CA GLU A 69 17.60 0.40 8.06
C GLU A 69 16.21 -0.17 8.34
N ILE A 70 15.73 -1.02 7.43
CA ILE A 70 14.49 -1.78 7.62
C ILE A 70 14.84 -3.14 8.22
N SER A 71 14.13 -3.50 9.29
CA SER A 71 14.33 -4.77 10.01
C SER A 71 14.19 -5.96 9.04
N PRO A 72 15.24 -6.78 8.89
CA PRO A 72 15.19 -7.94 8.00
C PRO A 72 14.20 -9.00 8.47
N VAL A 73 13.87 -9.01 9.77
CA VAL A 73 12.97 -9.99 10.41
C VAL A 73 11.55 -9.93 9.82
N TYR A 74 11.12 -8.76 9.35
CA TYR A 74 9.75 -8.54 8.85
C TYR A 74 9.63 -8.47 7.33
N THR A 75 10.72 -8.80 6.62
CA THR A 75 10.81 -8.74 5.16
C THR A 75 11.14 -10.11 4.61
N LEU A 76 10.73 -10.42 3.37
CA LEU A 76 10.95 -11.70 2.70
C LEU A 76 12.42 -11.94 2.30
N GLY A 77 13.34 -11.03 2.63
CA GLY A 77 14.75 -11.12 2.30
C GLY A 77 15.11 -10.70 0.86
N VAL A 78 14.12 -10.40 0.02
CA VAL A 78 14.35 -9.90 -1.35
C VAL A 78 14.65 -8.41 -1.32
N ARG A 79 15.85 -8.02 -1.78
CA ARG A 79 16.31 -6.62 -1.75
C ARG A 79 16.69 -6.12 -3.15
N LEU A 80 16.25 -4.92 -3.46
CA LEU A 80 16.68 -4.11 -4.60
C LEU A 80 17.99 -3.40 -4.22
N ALA A 81 18.97 -3.40 -5.14
CA ALA A 81 20.23 -2.72 -4.91
C ALA A 81 20.01 -1.21 -4.65
N PRO A 82 20.63 -0.60 -3.62
CA PRO A 82 21.73 -1.10 -2.79
C PRO A 82 21.32 -1.76 -1.45
N GLY A 83 20.03 -2.05 -1.22
CA GLY A 83 19.58 -2.67 0.03
C GLY A 83 18.10 -2.51 0.37
N LEU A 84 17.31 -1.87 -0.50
CA LEU A 84 15.89 -1.60 -0.28
C LEU A 84 15.07 -2.90 -0.36
N PRO A 85 14.34 -3.31 0.69
CA PRO A 85 13.43 -4.45 0.61
C PRO A 85 12.35 -4.26 -0.45
N VAL A 86 11.95 -5.34 -1.12
CA VAL A 86 10.90 -5.27 -2.17
C VAL A 86 9.57 -4.76 -1.62
N GLU A 87 9.27 -5.07 -0.36
CA GLU A 87 8.07 -4.62 0.35
C GLU A 87 8.04 -3.09 0.47
N GLU A 88 9.20 -2.45 0.68
CA GLU A 88 9.29 -0.99 0.73
C GLU A 88 9.02 -0.37 -0.65
N ALA A 89 9.53 -0.96 -1.72
CA ALA A 89 9.18 -0.53 -3.08
C ALA A 89 7.68 -0.71 -3.38
N LEU A 90 7.08 -1.81 -2.91
CA LEU A 90 5.64 -2.06 -3.02
C LEU A 90 4.81 -1.09 -2.19
N PHE A 91 5.31 -0.64 -1.04
CA PHE A 91 4.66 0.35 -0.18
C PHE A 91 4.42 1.67 -0.93
N PHE A 92 5.42 2.17 -1.67
CA PHE A 92 5.32 3.39 -2.48
C PHE A 92 4.28 3.32 -3.61
N VAL A 93 3.82 2.13 -3.98
CA VAL A 93 2.71 1.95 -4.94
C VAL A 93 1.40 1.68 -4.21
N THR A 94 1.43 0.79 -3.22
CA THR A 94 0.26 0.27 -2.52
C THR A 94 -0.45 1.35 -1.72
N ILE A 95 0.28 2.14 -0.91
CA ILE A 95 -0.35 3.14 -0.05
C ILE A 95 -1.01 4.26 -0.85
N PRO A 96 -0.35 4.88 -1.85
CA PRO A 96 -1.01 5.89 -2.68
C PRO A 96 -2.21 5.34 -3.46
N LEU A 97 -2.17 4.07 -3.87
CA LEU A 97 -3.28 3.42 -4.56
C LEU A 97 -4.49 3.24 -3.64
N CYS A 98 -4.28 2.74 -2.41
CA CYS A 98 -5.30 2.65 -1.37
C CYS A 98 -5.92 4.02 -1.06
N ALA A 99 -5.08 5.06 -0.95
CA ALA A 99 -5.53 6.43 -0.74
C ALA A 99 -6.38 6.94 -1.91
N LEU A 100 -5.98 6.67 -3.16
CA LEU A 100 -6.69 7.11 -4.35
C LEU A 100 -8.05 6.42 -4.52
N LEU A 101 -8.13 5.11 -4.27
CA LEU A 101 -9.38 4.34 -4.24
C LEU A 101 -10.37 4.92 -3.21
N THR A 102 -9.86 5.21 -2.01
CA THR A 102 -10.65 5.79 -0.92
C THR A 102 -11.15 7.20 -1.28
N PHE A 103 -10.24 8.06 -1.74
CA PHE A 103 -10.54 9.45 -2.09
C PHE A 103 -11.59 9.55 -3.20
N GLU A 104 -11.43 8.78 -4.28
CA GLU A 104 -12.37 8.78 -5.40
C GLU A 104 -13.75 8.26 -4.99
N THR A 105 -13.81 7.26 -4.11
CA THR A 105 -15.07 6.76 -3.54
C THR A 105 -15.78 7.83 -2.72
N VAL A 106 -15.07 8.46 -1.78
CA VAL A 106 -15.61 9.55 -0.95
C VAL A 106 -16.07 10.72 -1.83
N ARG A 107 -15.29 11.11 -2.84
CA ARG A 107 -15.67 12.18 -3.76
C ARG A 107 -16.99 11.87 -4.46
N ARG A 108 -17.19 10.63 -4.92
CA ARG A 108 -18.42 10.22 -5.60
C ARG A 108 -19.63 10.24 -4.69
N ILE A 109 -19.51 9.72 -3.47
CA ILE A 109 -20.61 9.76 -2.49
C ILE A 109 -21.01 11.21 -2.20
N ARG A 110 -20.03 12.12 -2.05
CA ARG A 110 -20.31 13.55 -1.82
C ARG A 110 -20.97 14.22 -3.02
N VAL A 111 -20.49 13.97 -4.23
CA VAL A 111 -21.07 14.54 -5.46
C VAL A 111 -22.49 14.02 -5.70
N GLY A 112 -22.76 12.73 -5.46
CA GLY A 112 -24.11 12.17 -5.55
C GLY A 112 -25.09 12.84 -4.58
N LYS A 113 -24.69 13.04 -3.32
CA LYS A 113 -25.51 13.73 -2.31
C LYS A 113 -25.78 15.21 -2.60
N VAL A 114 -24.95 15.88 -3.41
CA VAL A 114 -25.18 17.28 -3.82
C VAL A 114 -26.15 17.34 -5.00
N GLY A 115 -26.11 16.35 -5.92
CA GLY A 115 -27.04 16.26 -7.04
C GLY A 115 -28.49 15.95 -6.62
N GLU A 116 -28.69 15.11 -5.60
CA GLU A 116 -30.01 14.75 -5.06
C GLU A 116 -30.71 15.90 -4.30
N ARG A 117 -29.96 16.94 -3.92
CA ARG A 117 -30.46 18.07 -3.12
C ARG A 117 -30.89 19.29 -3.96
N ARG A 118 -30.85 19.18 -5.28
CA ARG A 118 -31.32 20.19 -6.25
C ARG A 118 -32.52 19.63 -7.01
#